data_AF-A0A1C5NT33-F1
#
_entry.id   AF-A0A1C5NT33-F1
#
_cell.length_a   1.000
_cell.length_b   1.000
_cell.length_c   1.000
_cell.angle_alpha   90.00
_cell.angle_beta   90.00
_cell.angle_gamma   90.00
#
_symmetry.space_group_name_H-M   'P 1'
#
loop_
_entity.id
_entity.type
_entity.pdbx_description
1 polymer ?
#
loop_
_entity_poly.entity_id
_entity_poly.type
_entity_poly.pdbx_seq_one_letter_code
_entity_poly.pdbx_strand_id
1 'polypeptide(L)'
;MDASVHYLSMINHMIVQKKLMEQLKDTGLTLGQPKVLDYLKEHDGASQKEIAAGCLIEAGSLTSILNRMEEKDLIERKMLNGNRHTFHIL
;
A
#
# COMPACT_ATOMS: atom_id res chain seq x y z
N MET A 1 -16.56 -10.69 -31.84
CA MET A 1 -16.78 -11.18 -30.47
C MET A 1 -17.09 -9.96 -29.63
N ASP A 2 -18.31 -9.88 -29.10
CA ASP A 2 -18.66 -8.80 -28.17
C ASP A 2 -17.89 -9.08 -26.88
N ALA A 3 -16.89 -8.25 -26.60
CA ALA A 3 -16.07 -8.41 -25.42
C ALA A 3 -16.96 -8.11 -24.20
N SER A 4 -17.19 -9.11 -23.34
CA SER A 4 -18.02 -8.90 -22.16
C SER A 4 -17.47 -7.75 -21.31
N VAL A 5 -18.36 -7.01 -20.64
CA VAL A 5 -17.97 -5.92 -19.72
C VAL A 5 -16.95 -6.43 -18.70
N HIS A 6 -17.09 -7.68 -18.24
CA HIS A 6 -16.13 -8.33 -17.36
C HIS A 6 -14.72 -8.41 -17.97
N TYR A 7 -14.61 -8.89 -19.21
CA TYR A 7 -13.33 -9.01 -19.91
C TYR A 7 -12.67 -7.65 -20.17
N LEU A 8 -13.45 -6.67 -20.64
CA LEU A 8 -12.95 -5.30 -20.86
C LEU A 8 -12.50 -4.64 -19.55
N SER A 9 -13.22 -4.89 -18.44
CA SER A 9 -12.84 -4.36 -17.12
C SER A 9 -11.53 -4.96 -16.63
N MET A 10 -11.31 -6.26 -16.84
CA MET A 10 -10.03 -6.91 -16.51
C MET A 10 -8.88 -6.33 -17.33
N ILE A 11 -9.05 -6.17 -18.64
CA ILE A 11 -8.02 -5.56 -19.50
C ILE A 11 -7.70 -4.14 -19.04
N ASN A 12 -8.73 -3.34 -18.79
CA ASN A 12 -8.54 -1.96 -18.35
C ASN A 12 -7.76 -1.90 -17.03
N HIS A 13 -8.13 -2.74 -16.05
CA HIS A 13 -7.41 -2.86 -14.79
C HIS A 13 -5.93 -3.19 -15.00
N MET A 14 -5.63 -4.20 -15.83
CA MET A 14 -4.25 -4.63 -16.11
C MET A 14 -3.43 -3.54 -16.82
N ILE A 15 -4.03 -2.80 -17.76
CA ILE A 15 -3.35 -1.72 -18.49
C ILE A 15 -3.03 -0.56 -17.54
N VAL A 16 -3.99 -0.13 -16.72
CA VAL A 16 -3.80 0.95 -15.75
C VAL A 16 -2.74 0.56 -14.73
N GLN A 17 -2.81 -0.66 -14.19
CA GLN A 17 -1.82 -1.17 -13.24
C GLN A 17 -0.41 -1.21 -13.85
N LYS A 18 -0.26 -1.70 -15.09
CA LYS A 18 1.02 -1.75 -15.78
C LYS A 18 1.62 -0.35 -15.97
N LYS A 19 0.83 0.60 -16.49
CA LYS A 19 1.29 1.98 -16.70
C LYS A 19 1.71 2.65 -15.39
N LEU A 20 0.94 2.44 -14.32
CA LEU A 20 1.29 2.95 -13.00
C LEU A 20 2.63 2.37 -12.51
N MET A 21 2.84 1.07 -12.66
CA MET A 21 4.11 0.44 -12.29
C MET A 21 5.30 0.94 -13.14
N GLU A 22 5.08 1.22 -14.43
CA GLU A 22 6.11 1.81 -15.29
C GLU A 22 6.52 3.21 -14.80
N GLN A 23 5.57 4.03 -14.35
CA GLN A 23 5.87 5.36 -13.80
C GLN A 23 6.57 5.31 -12.44
N LEU A 24 6.34 4.25 -11.66
CA LEU A 24 6.96 4.06 -10.34
C LEU A 24 8.27 3.28 -10.40
N LYS A 25 8.71 2.84 -11.59
CA LYS A 25 9.89 1.99 -11.74
C LYS A 25 11.14 2.62 -11.14
N ASP A 26 11.32 3.94 -11.32
CA ASP A 26 12.51 4.66 -10.86
C ASP A 26 12.46 5.00 -9.36
N THR A 27 11.31 4.84 -8.70
CA THR A 27 11.18 5.05 -7.25
C THR A 27 11.50 3.79 -6.45
N GLY A 28 11.59 2.63 -7.10
CA GLY A 28 11.78 1.34 -6.43
C GLY A 28 10.58 0.88 -5.60
N LEU A 29 9.44 1.58 -5.70
CA LEU A 29 8.21 1.26 -4.99
C LEU A 29 7.41 0.16 -5.70
N THR A 30 6.85 -0.76 -4.93
CA THR A 30 5.96 -1.82 -5.40
C THR A 30 4.49 -1.41 -5.27
N LEU A 31 3.60 -2.15 -5.94
CA LEU A 31 2.14 -1.94 -5.84
C LEU A 31 1.68 -1.84 -4.38
N GLY A 32 0.89 -0.81 -4.06
CA GLY A 32 0.36 -0.53 -2.73
C GLY A 32 1.25 0.38 -1.87
N GLN A 33 2.57 0.34 -2.02
CA GLN A 33 3.49 1.20 -1.25
C GLN A 33 3.24 2.71 -1.46
N PRO A 34 3.03 3.22 -2.69
CA PRO A 34 2.76 4.64 -2.90
C PRO A 34 1.49 5.09 -2.16
N LYS A 35 0.45 4.26 -2.17
CA LYS A 35 -0.81 4.58 -1.50
C LYS A 35 -0.65 4.68 0.02
N VAL A 36 0.16 3.80 0.60
CA VAL A 36 0.49 3.84 2.03
C VAL A 36 1.30 5.09 2.37
N LEU A 37 2.31 5.44 1.57
CA LEU A 37 3.12 6.65 1.77
C LEU A 37 2.28 7.93 1.66
N ASP A 38 1.42 8.03 0.63
CA ASP A 38 0.53 9.18 0.45
C ASP A 38 -0.43 9.32 1.64
N TYR A 39 -0.97 8.21 2.15
CA TYR A 39 -1.83 8.23 3.33
C TYR A 39 -1.06 8.68 4.58
N LEU A 40 0.12 8.13 4.83
CA LEU A 40 0.94 8.48 6.00
C LEU A 40 1.42 9.95 5.99
N LYS A 41 1.57 10.55 4.82
CA LYS A 41 1.92 11.97 4.69
C LYS A 41 0.92 12.90 5.39
N GLU A 42 -0.36 12.55 5.40
CA GLU A 42 -1.43 13.31 6.06
C GLU A 42 -1.85 12.70 7.41
N HIS A 43 -1.49 11.44 7.65
CA HIS A 43 -1.87 10.65 8.81
C HIS A 43 -0.64 10.05 9.49
N ASP A 44 0.31 10.91 9.86
CA ASP A 44 1.53 10.50 10.56
C ASP A 44 1.19 9.78 11.87
N GLY A 45 1.88 8.66 12.13
CA GLY A 45 1.60 7.80 13.28
C GLY A 45 0.29 7.01 13.18
N ALA A 46 -0.31 6.85 12.00
CA ALA A 46 -1.49 5.99 11.86
C ALA A 46 -1.18 4.52 12.25
N SER A 47 -2.16 3.87 12.84
CA SER A 47 -2.10 2.43 13.13
C SER A 47 -2.29 1.60 11.86
N GLN A 48 -1.81 0.36 11.87
CA GLN A 48 -2.03 -0.57 10.74
C GLN A 48 -3.50 -0.74 10.37
N LYS A 49 -4.41 -0.68 11.34
CA LYS A 49 -5.86 -0.79 11.10
C LYS A 49 -6.38 0.44 10.34
N GLU A 50 -5.93 1.63 10.71
CA GLU A 50 -6.32 2.88 10.04
C GLU A 50 -5.75 2.94 8.63
N ILE A 51 -4.49 2.52 8.45
CA ILE A 51 -3.85 2.45 7.13
C ILE A 51 -4.58 1.44 6.24
N ALA A 52 -4.97 0.27 6.75
CA ALA A 52 -5.71 -0.73 5.99
C ALA A 52 -7.05 -0.16 5.47
N ALA A 53 -7.78 0.53 6.34
CA ALA A 53 -9.04 1.16 5.99
C ALA A 53 -8.87 2.32 5.01
N GLY A 54 -7.94 3.25 5.29
CA GLY A 54 -7.68 4.43 4.46
C GLY A 54 -7.09 4.09 3.09
N CYS A 55 -6.25 3.05 3.04
CA CYS A 55 -5.66 2.59 1.78
C CYS A 55 -6.52 1.55 1.06
N LEU A 56 -7.66 1.12 1.61
CA LEU A 56 -8.48 0.03 1.05
C LEU A 56 -7.64 -1.23 0.77
N ILE A 57 -6.74 -1.59 1.70
CA ILE A 57 -5.86 -2.75 1.61
C ILE A 57 -6.29 -3.78 2.65
N GLU A 58 -6.40 -5.05 2.25
CA GLU A 58 -6.68 -6.13 3.17
C GLU A 58 -5.58 -6.26 4.22
N ALA A 59 -5.94 -6.51 5.49
CA ALA A 59 -4.99 -6.54 6.60
C ALA A 59 -3.82 -7.53 6.37
N GLY A 60 -4.08 -8.70 5.79
CA GLY A 60 -3.04 -9.69 5.48
C GLY A 60 -2.03 -9.17 4.45
N SER A 61 -2.51 -8.48 3.42
CA SER A 61 -1.67 -7.85 2.40
C SER A 61 -0.88 -6.67 2.97
N LEU A 62 -1.52 -5.84 3.81
CA LEU A 62 -0.88 -4.67 4.40
C LEU A 62 0.36 -5.05 5.21
N THR A 63 0.32 -6.09 6.04
CA THR A 63 1.48 -6.52 6.84
C THR A 63 2.70 -6.79 5.96
N SER A 64 2.51 -7.49 4.83
CA SER A 64 3.60 -7.77 3.89
C SER A 64 4.15 -6.53 3.21
N ILE A 65 3.28 -5.55 2.90
CA ILE A 65 3.66 -4.27 2.31
C ILE A 65 4.50 -3.46 3.31
N LEU A 66 4.02 -3.35 4.55
CA LEU A 66 4.71 -2.62 5.61
C LEU A 66 6.07 -3.21 5.94
N ASN A 67 6.20 -4.54 6.02
CA ASN A 67 7.49 -5.19 6.23
C ASN A 67 8.50 -4.80 5.14
N ARG A 68 8.10 -4.86 3.86
CA ARG A 68 8.98 -4.47 2.74
C ARG A 68 9.28 -2.97 2.69
N MET A 69 8.41 -2.13 3.25
CA MET A 69 8.64 -0.69 3.34
C MET A 69 9.64 -0.38 4.45
N GLU A 70 9.54 -1.05 5.59
CA GLU A 70 10.49 -0.94 6.69
C GLU A 70 11.88 -1.48 6.30
N GLU A 71 11.95 -2.63 5.60
CA GLU A 71 13.22 -3.18 5.08
C GLU A 71 13.97 -2.24 4.11
N LYS A 72 13.25 -1.29 3.51
CA LYS A 72 13.78 -0.28 2.58
C LYS A 72 13.96 1.09 3.25
N ASP A 73 13.81 1.17 4.56
CA ASP A 73 13.87 2.40 5.36
C ASP A 73 12.89 3.49 4.86
N LEU A 74 11.77 3.08 4.26
CA LEU A 74 10.72 4.01 3.78
C LEU A 74 9.79 4.47 4.89
N ILE A 75 9.71 3.68 5.97
CA ILE A 75 8.88 3.94 7.14
C ILE A 75 9.55 3.38 8.39
N GLU A 76 9.18 3.89 9.56
CA GLU A 76 9.59 3.35 10.85
C GLU A 76 8.37 2.85 11.64
N ARG A 77 8.41 1.62 12.18
CA ARG A 77 7.35 1.12 13.07
C ARG A 77 7.74 1.28 14.54
N LYS A 78 6.98 2.08 15.28
CA LYS A 78 7.16 2.24 16.73
C LYS A 78 6.08 1.54 17.53
N MET A 79 6.49 0.84 18.58
CA MET A 79 5.56 0.35 19.60
C MET A 79 5.14 1.51 20.50
N LEU A 80 3.84 1.80 20.56
CA LEU A 80 3.31 2.74 21.55
C LEU A 80 3.06 2.01 22.88
N ASN A 81 3.51 2.61 23.98
CA ASN A 81 3.16 2.21 25.34
C ASN A 81 3.49 0.74 25.70
N GLY A 82 4.53 0.17 25.10
CA GLY A 82 4.95 -1.22 25.36
C GLY A 82 3.98 -2.29 24.86
N ASN A 83 2.96 -1.90 24.10
CA ASN A 83 1.96 -2.81 23.59
C ASN A 83 2.43 -3.37 22.24
N ARG A 84 2.76 -4.66 22.21
CA ARG A 84 3.35 -5.35 21.03
C ARG A 84 2.43 -5.41 19.81
N HIS A 85 1.18 -4.97 19.95
CA HIS A 85 0.13 -5.05 18.94
C HIS A 85 -0.21 -3.70 18.29
N THR A 86 0.38 -2.58 18.74
CA THR A 86 0.16 -1.25 18.15
C THR A 86 1.46 -0.72 17.59
N PHE A 87 1.54 -0.71 16.27
CA PHE A 87 2.62 -0.10 15.51
C PHE A 87 2.13 1.25 14.97
N HIS A 88 2.87 2.31 15.30
CA HIS A 88 2.75 3.61 14.66
C HIS A 88 3.76 3.68 13.54
N ILE A 89 3.32 4.19 12.39
CA ILE A 89 4.18 4.33 11.22
C ILE A 89 4.53 5.80 11.07
N LEU A 90 5.83 6.10 11.10
CA LEU A 90 6.44 7.41 10.90
C LEU A 90 7.23 7.43 9.57
#